data_AF-A0A7X5QRH2-F1
#
_entry.id   AF-A0A7X5QRH2-F1
#
_cell.length_a   1.000
_cell.length_b   1.000
_cell.length_c   1.000
_cell.angle_alpha   90.00
_cell.angle_beta   90.00
_cell.angle_gamma   90.00
#
_symmetry.space_group_name_H-M   'P 1'
#
loop_
_entity.id
_entity.type
_entity.pdbx_description
1 polymer ?
#
loop_
_entity_poly.entity_id
_entity_poly.type
_entity_poly.pdbx_seq_one_letter_code
_entity_poly.pdbx_strand_id
1 'polypeptide(L)'
;MKTVVLALILGLPVTPQATPPPGVHREAAPAREPMKRFSWRDEAAGYTFVAPPRWAGKVRAEPLKSEELATSGATGGVRFLEGSKTLLVLLSTDETRLQALTRTGASELSRKGDHVVAVKMASDVGELALTNEELASAIQWDDGAKGTAER
;
A
#
# COMPACT_ATOMS: atom_id res chain seq x y z
N MET A 1 56.11 61.68 27.32
CA MET A 1 56.33 61.10 28.65
C MET A 1 55.45 59.86 28.78
N LYS A 2 56.01 58.80 29.38
CA LYS A 2 55.44 57.44 29.55
C LYS A 2 54.17 57.44 30.39
N THR A 3 53.21 56.60 30.01
CA THR A 3 52.36 55.87 30.96
C THR A 3 52.13 54.46 30.43
N VAL A 4 52.69 53.50 31.15
CA VAL A 4 52.49 52.06 31.01
C VAL A 4 51.30 51.71 31.89
N VAL A 5 50.35 50.92 31.38
CA VAL A 5 49.46 50.09 32.20
C VAL A 5 49.43 48.69 31.61
N LEU A 6 49.82 47.76 32.46
CA LEU A 6 49.91 46.32 32.27
C LEU A 6 48.63 45.70 32.85
N ALA A 7 47.93 44.81 32.14
CA ALA A 7 46.94 43.93 32.76
C ALA A 7 46.65 42.65 31.96
N LEU A 8 47.05 41.55 32.58
CA LEU A 8 46.52 40.18 32.61
C LEU A 8 46.18 39.40 31.32
N ILE A 9 47.01 38.36 31.12
CA ILE A 9 46.70 37.09 30.46
C ILE A 9 45.59 36.37 31.23
N LEU A 10 44.56 35.90 30.52
CA LEU A 10 43.72 34.77 30.92
C LEU A 10 43.32 33.99 29.66
N GLY A 11 44.03 32.88 29.44
CA GLY A 11 43.67 31.87 28.45
C GLY A 11 42.42 31.13 28.90
N LEU A 12 41.38 31.14 28.06
CA LEU A 12 40.22 30.27 28.20
C LEU A 12 40.34 29.17 27.14
N PRO A 13 40.35 27.88 27.52
CA PRO A 13 40.20 26.82 26.55
C PRO A 13 38.78 26.89 25.99
N VAL A 14 38.64 27.11 24.68
CA VAL A 14 37.38 26.93 23.98
C VAL A 14 37.09 25.43 23.98
N THR A 15 36.29 24.98 24.94
CA THR A 15 35.72 23.63 24.89
C THR A 15 34.73 23.58 23.72
N PRO A 16 34.88 22.65 22.75
CA PRO A 16 33.84 22.47 21.75
C PRO A 16 32.58 21.98 22.46
N GLN A 17 31.50 22.76 22.34
CA GLN A 17 30.18 22.32 22.80
C GLN A 17 29.80 21.09 21.99
N ALA A 18 29.69 19.94 22.66
CA ALA A 18 29.14 18.74 22.07
C ALA A 18 27.68 18.99 21.71
N THR A 19 27.31 18.75 20.45
CA THR A 19 25.93 18.79 19.99
C THR A 19 25.13 17.75 20.79
N PRO A 20 24.05 18.15 21.50
CA PRO A 20 23.23 17.18 22.22
C PRO A 20 22.57 16.21 21.22
N PRO A 21 22.35 14.94 21.62
CA PRO A 21 21.72 13.95 20.75
C PRO A 21 20.31 14.41 20.34
N PRO A 22 19.87 14.16 19.09
CA PRO A 22 18.55 14.57 18.60
C PRO A 22 17.41 14.01 19.47
N GLY A 23 16.41 14.84 19.79
CA GLY A 23 15.21 14.42 20.53
C GLY A 23 15.08 14.98 21.95
N VAL A 24 15.30 16.28 22.15
CA VAL A 24 14.99 16.97 23.42
C VAL A 24 13.83 17.95 23.27
N HIS A 25 13.02 18.08 24.33
CA HIS A 25 11.76 18.80 24.43
C HIS A 25 11.63 20.06 23.55
N ARG A 26 10.49 20.13 22.82
CA ARG A 26 10.02 21.23 21.94
C ARG A 26 10.44 21.20 20.47
N GLU A 27 11.19 20.19 20.03
CA GLU A 27 11.32 19.94 18.58
C GLU A 27 10.00 19.40 18.01
N ALA A 28 9.61 19.89 16.83
CA ALA A 28 8.49 19.34 16.09
C ALA A 28 8.76 17.86 15.83
N ALA A 29 7.77 16.99 16.07
CA ALA A 29 7.90 15.58 15.79
C ALA A 29 8.39 15.41 14.34
N PRO A 30 9.38 14.53 14.09
CA PRO A 30 9.85 14.29 12.74
C PRO A 30 8.65 13.91 11.86
N ALA A 31 8.65 14.41 10.62
CA ALA A 31 7.58 14.15 9.67
C ALA A 31 7.35 12.64 9.58
N ARG A 32 6.09 12.19 9.72
CA ARG A 32 5.76 10.77 9.68
C ARG A 32 6.20 10.20 8.34
N GLU A 33 7.18 9.29 8.37
CA GLU A 33 7.56 8.54 7.18
C GLU A 33 6.38 7.66 6.75
N PRO A 34 5.96 7.70 5.47
CA PRO A 34 4.84 6.90 5.01
C PRO A 34 5.17 5.42 5.13
N MET A 35 4.35 4.68 5.86
CA MET A 35 4.53 3.23 6.02
C MET A 35 4.53 2.55 4.66
N LYS A 36 5.52 1.68 4.41
CA LYS A 36 5.58 0.87 3.20
C LYS A 36 4.28 0.07 3.04
N ARG A 37 3.66 0.15 1.87
CA ARG A 37 2.44 -0.57 1.53
C ARG A 37 2.75 -1.69 0.54
N PHE A 38 1.92 -2.72 0.56
CA PHE A 38 1.90 -3.68 -0.53
C PHE A 38 1.14 -3.08 -1.71
N SER A 39 1.70 -3.23 -2.90
CA SER A 39 1.06 -2.82 -4.15
C SER A 39 1.30 -3.85 -5.23
N TRP A 40 0.29 -4.10 -6.05
CA TRP A 40 0.39 -4.95 -7.24
C TRP A 40 -0.32 -4.27 -8.41
N ARG A 41 0.28 -4.32 -9.60
CA ARG A 41 -0.21 -3.63 -10.79
C ARG A 41 -0.65 -4.63 -11.85
N ASP A 42 -1.86 -4.45 -12.37
CA ASP A 42 -2.36 -5.13 -13.55
C ASP A 42 -2.15 -4.20 -14.75
N GLU A 43 -1.08 -4.43 -15.52
CA GLU A 43 -0.79 -3.62 -16.71
C GLU A 43 -1.84 -3.82 -17.81
N ALA A 44 -2.45 -4.99 -17.89
CA ALA A 44 -3.41 -5.30 -18.94
C ALA A 44 -4.75 -4.61 -18.67
N ALA A 45 -5.17 -4.53 -17.40
CA ALA A 45 -6.38 -3.85 -17.00
C ALA A 45 -6.18 -2.36 -16.66
N GLY A 46 -4.94 -1.89 -16.44
CA GLY A 46 -4.63 -0.49 -16.16
C GLY A 46 -5.03 -0.04 -14.75
N TYR A 47 -4.81 -0.89 -13.74
CA TYR A 47 -5.02 -0.53 -12.34
C TYR A 47 -3.91 -1.03 -11.42
N THR A 48 -3.81 -0.39 -10.26
CA THR A 48 -2.97 -0.83 -9.14
C THR A 48 -3.84 -1.19 -7.95
N PHE A 49 -3.68 -2.40 -7.44
CA PHE A 49 -4.20 -2.81 -6.13
C PHE A 49 -3.23 -2.36 -5.03
N VAL A 50 -3.72 -1.59 -4.07
CA VAL A 50 -2.96 -1.09 -2.92
C VAL A 50 -3.56 -1.66 -1.65
N ALA A 51 -2.79 -2.48 -0.94
CA ALA A 51 -3.22 -3.08 0.31
C ALA A 51 -2.71 -2.28 1.53
N PRO A 52 -3.27 -2.54 2.72
CA PRO A 52 -2.82 -1.92 3.96
C PRO A 52 -1.35 -2.26 4.28
N PRO A 53 -0.65 -1.43 5.08
CA PRO A 53 0.74 -1.66 5.46
C PRO A 53 1.01 -3.05 6.07
N ARG A 54 0.02 -3.66 6.73
CA ARG A 54 0.17 -4.99 7.36
C ARG A 54 0.45 -6.12 6.37
N TRP A 55 0.18 -5.91 5.08
CA TRP A 55 0.51 -6.86 4.00
C TRP A 55 1.96 -6.75 3.52
N ALA A 56 2.63 -5.63 3.77
CA ALA A 56 3.95 -5.35 3.23
C ALA A 56 4.97 -6.40 3.70
N GLY A 57 5.63 -7.06 2.74
CA GLY A 57 6.62 -8.11 3.00
C GLY A 57 6.05 -9.47 3.44
N LYS A 58 4.73 -9.60 3.62
CA LYS A 58 4.06 -10.86 3.99
C LYS A 58 3.29 -11.48 2.83
N VAL A 59 2.67 -10.62 2.01
CA VAL A 59 1.80 -11.04 0.92
C VAL A 59 2.54 -11.05 -0.40
N ARG A 60 2.26 -12.07 -1.22
CA ARG A 60 2.72 -12.18 -2.61
C ARG A 60 1.53 -12.22 -3.56
N ALA A 61 1.73 -11.71 -4.77
CA ALA A 61 0.77 -11.79 -5.85
C ALA A 61 1.22 -12.88 -6.85
N GLU A 62 0.32 -13.81 -7.17
CA GLU A 62 0.54 -14.85 -8.16
C GLU A 62 -0.57 -14.79 -9.22
N PRO A 63 -0.25 -14.53 -10.50
CA PRO A 63 -1.24 -14.58 -11.57
C PRO A 63 -1.92 -15.94 -11.66
N LEU A 64 -3.22 -15.94 -11.96
CA LEU A 64 -3.97 -17.17 -12.17
C LEU A 64 -3.58 -17.84 -13.48
N LYS A 65 -3.61 -19.17 -13.49
CA LYS A 65 -3.36 -19.96 -14.69
C LYS A 65 -4.60 -20.01 -15.59
N SER A 66 -4.38 -20.35 -16.86
CA SER A 66 -5.45 -20.44 -17.87
C SER A 66 -6.61 -21.33 -17.45
N GLU A 67 -6.36 -22.44 -16.76
CA GLU A 67 -7.40 -23.37 -16.29
C GLU A 67 -8.29 -22.73 -15.20
N GLU A 68 -7.69 -21.91 -14.34
CA GLU A 68 -8.39 -21.19 -13.26
C GLU A 68 -9.21 -20.03 -13.81
N LEU A 69 -8.69 -19.34 -14.85
CA LEU A 69 -9.40 -18.31 -15.58
C LEU A 69 -10.60 -18.90 -16.34
N ALA A 70 -10.42 -20.04 -17.01
CA ALA A 70 -11.51 -20.74 -17.68
C ALA A 70 -12.63 -21.15 -16.71
N THR A 71 -12.28 -21.58 -15.50
CA THR A 71 -13.24 -21.96 -14.46
C THR A 71 -14.00 -20.75 -13.90
N SER A 72 -13.34 -19.61 -13.76
CA SER A 72 -13.95 -18.38 -13.23
C SER A 72 -14.69 -17.54 -14.27
N GLY A 73 -14.41 -17.73 -15.56
CA GLY A 73 -14.93 -16.91 -16.64
C GLY A 73 -14.29 -15.52 -16.74
N ALA A 74 -13.25 -15.25 -15.95
CA ALA A 74 -12.50 -14.02 -15.96
C ALA A 74 -11.55 -13.93 -17.17
N THR A 75 -11.24 -12.72 -17.61
CA THR A 75 -10.25 -12.48 -18.68
C THR A 75 -8.82 -12.41 -18.13
N GLY A 76 -8.69 -12.09 -16.85
CA GLY A 76 -7.43 -12.11 -16.10
C GLY A 76 -7.69 -12.25 -14.61
N GLY A 77 -6.63 -12.48 -13.84
CA GLY A 77 -6.77 -12.56 -12.40
C GLY A 77 -5.48 -12.82 -11.68
N VAL A 78 -5.49 -12.48 -10.39
CA VAL A 78 -4.36 -12.64 -9.49
C VAL A 78 -4.83 -13.14 -8.14
N ARG A 79 -4.03 -14.00 -7.53
CA ARG A 79 -4.21 -14.48 -6.17
C ARG A 79 -3.21 -13.80 -5.25
N PHE A 80 -3.69 -13.33 -4.11
CA PHE A 80 -2.84 -12.84 -3.03
C PHE A 80 -2.65 -13.91 -1.96
N LEU A 81 -1.40 -14.19 -1.65
CA LEU A 81 -0.99 -15.30 -0.80
C LEU A 81 -0.17 -14.83 0.41
N GLU A 82 -0.46 -15.39 1.57
CA GLU A 82 0.47 -15.43 2.71
C GLU A 82 1.02 -16.86 2.80
N GLY A 83 2.28 -17.07 2.40
CA GLY A 83 2.82 -18.43 2.29
C GLY A 83 2.05 -19.24 1.24
N SER A 84 1.34 -20.29 1.67
CA SER A 84 0.43 -21.11 0.86
C SER A 84 -1.05 -20.74 1.02
N LYS A 85 -1.38 -19.84 1.94
CA LYS A 85 -2.75 -19.45 2.25
C LYS A 85 -3.22 -18.37 1.29
N THR A 86 -4.34 -18.60 0.62
CA THR A 86 -5.00 -17.56 -0.19
C THR A 86 -5.73 -16.59 0.71
N LEU A 87 -5.49 -15.30 0.51
CA LEU A 87 -6.21 -14.22 1.19
C LEU A 87 -7.42 -13.77 0.37
N LEU A 88 -7.17 -13.42 -0.88
CA LEU A 88 -8.22 -13.08 -1.84
C LEU A 88 -7.72 -13.33 -3.26
N VAL A 89 -8.69 -13.38 -4.17
CA VAL A 89 -8.45 -13.44 -5.61
C VAL A 89 -9.13 -12.23 -6.23
N LEU A 90 -8.39 -11.46 -7.04
CA LEU A 90 -8.95 -10.46 -7.92
C LEU A 90 -9.12 -11.06 -9.32
N LEU A 91 -10.23 -10.73 -9.93
CA LEU A 91 -10.64 -11.21 -11.24
C LEU A 91 -10.97 -10.01 -12.10
N SER A 92 -10.26 -9.87 -13.21
CA SER A 92 -10.52 -8.85 -14.23
C SER A 92 -11.51 -9.44 -15.23
N THR A 93 -12.58 -8.70 -15.53
CA THR A 93 -13.64 -9.15 -16.44
C THR A 93 -14.29 -7.97 -17.16
N ASP A 94 -15.27 -8.28 -18.00
CA ASP A 94 -16.14 -7.30 -18.66
C ASP A 94 -17.56 -7.32 -18.08
N GLU A 95 -18.34 -6.27 -18.35
CA GLU A 95 -19.73 -6.16 -17.87
C GLU A 95 -20.60 -7.37 -18.26
N THR A 96 -20.42 -7.88 -19.47
CA THR A 96 -21.25 -8.98 -20.01
C THR A 96 -21.01 -10.30 -19.26
N ARG A 97 -19.81 -10.48 -18.72
CA ARG A 97 -19.40 -11.68 -17.98
C ARG A 97 -19.56 -11.55 -16.47
N LEU A 98 -19.78 -10.34 -15.95
CA LEU A 98 -19.88 -10.11 -14.52
C LEU A 98 -20.95 -10.98 -13.83
N GLN A 99 -22.12 -11.16 -14.44
CA GLN A 99 -23.18 -11.99 -13.85
C GLN A 99 -22.78 -13.47 -13.72
N ALA A 100 -21.98 -13.99 -14.64
CA ALA A 100 -21.46 -15.36 -14.53
C ALA A 100 -20.46 -15.45 -13.37
N LEU A 101 -19.62 -14.42 -13.24
CA LEU A 101 -18.58 -14.33 -12.22
C LEU A 101 -19.17 -14.20 -10.80
N THR A 102 -20.24 -13.41 -10.62
CA THR A 102 -20.93 -13.29 -9.32
C THR A 102 -21.59 -14.58 -8.86
N ARG A 103 -22.09 -15.41 -9.80
CA ARG A 103 -22.60 -16.76 -9.48
C ARG A 103 -21.54 -17.71 -8.91
N THR A 104 -20.25 -17.43 -9.15
CA THR A 104 -19.13 -18.20 -8.57
C THR A 104 -18.72 -17.74 -7.16
N GLY A 105 -19.46 -16.78 -6.59
CA GLY A 105 -19.24 -16.22 -5.26
C GLY A 105 -18.29 -15.03 -5.22
N ALA A 106 -17.97 -14.42 -6.36
CA ALA A 106 -17.26 -13.14 -6.39
C ALA A 106 -18.24 -11.96 -6.29
N SER A 107 -17.72 -10.82 -5.86
CA SER A 107 -18.45 -9.55 -5.82
C SER A 107 -17.71 -8.50 -6.63
N GLU A 108 -18.44 -7.63 -7.32
CA GLU A 108 -17.85 -6.44 -7.95
C GLU A 108 -17.14 -5.59 -6.88
N LEU A 109 -15.90 -5.18 -7.17
CA LEU A 109 -15.07 -4.35 -6.30
C LEU A 109 -14.92 -2.94 -6.86
N SER A 110 -14.68 -2.81 -8.17
CA SER A 110 -14.51 -1.54 -8.85
C SER A 110 -14.76 -1.71 -10.35
N ARG A 111 -15.20 -0.64 -11.00
CA ARG A 111 -15.48 -0.59 -12.43
C ARG A 111 -14.89 0.66 -13.05
N LYS A 112 -14.52 0.53 -14.33
CA LYS A 112 -14.20 1.64 -15.20
C LYS A 112 -14.54 1.31 -16.65
N GLY A 113 -15.54 2.00 -17.19
CA GLY A 113 -16.10 1.65 -18.50
C GLY A 113 -16.54 0.19 -18.52
N ASP A 114 -16.10 -0.55 -19.53
CA ASP A 114 -16.42 -1.97 -19.67
C ASP A 114 -15.56 -2.89 -18.80
N HIS A 115 -14.51 -2.38 -18.15
CA HIS A 115 -13.64 -3.18 -17.29
C HIS A 115 -14.17 -3.23 -15.86
N VAL A 116 -14.32 -4.46 -15.35
CA VAL A 116 -14.78 -4.74 -14.00
C VAL A 116 -13.73 -5.55 -13.26
N VAL A 117 -13.37 -5.09 -12.07
CA VAL A 117 -12.57 -5.84 -11.10
C VAL A 117 -13.54 -6.46 -10.10
N ALA A 118 -13.57 -7.78 -10.05
CA ALA A 118 -14.31 -8.54 -9.05
C ALA A 118 -13.35 -9.16 -8.04
N VAL A 119 -13.83 -9.37 -6.82
CA VAL A 119 -13.06 -9.96 -5.72
C VAL A 119 -13.74 -11.22 -5.21
N LYS A 120 -12.94 -12.25 -4.93
CA LYS A 120 -13.33 -13.44 -4.18
C LYS A 120 -12.47 -13.54 -2.92
N MET A 121 -13.10 -13.35 -1.77
CA MET A 121 -12.42 -13.46 -0.48
C MET A 121 -12.27 -14.93 -0.10
N ALA A 122 -11.11 -15.29 0.45
CA ALA A 122 -10.97 -16.60 1.08
C ALA A 122 -11.72 -16.62 2.42
N SER A 123 -12.30 -17.76 2.77
CA SER A 123 -12.85 -17.99 4.10
C SER A 123 -11.70 -18.10 5.10
N ASP A 124 -11.84 -17.46 6.26
CA ASP A 124 -10.84 -17.46 7.33
C ASP A 124 -9.48 -16.83 6.96
N VAL A 125 -9.44 -15.50 6.86
CA VAL A 125 -8.24 -14.71 6.50
C VAL A 125 -7.52 -14.04 7.68
N GLY A 126 -8.01 -14.25 8.90
CA GLY A 126 -7.36 -13.81 10.14
C GLY A 126 -6.97 -12.32 10.13
N GLU A 127 -5.81 -11.99 10.70
CA GLU A 127 -5.30 -10.62 10.83
C GLU A 127 -5.02 -9.92 9.50
N LEU A 128 -4.84 -10.67 8.41
CA LEU A 128 -4.62 -10.12 7.08
C LEU A 128 -5.93 -9.90 6.30
N ALA A 129 -7.09 -10.24 6.86
CA ALA A 129 -8.39 -9.92 6.29
C ALA A 129 -8.51 -8.41 6.01
N LEU A 130 -8.96 -8.05 4.82
CA LEU A 130 -9.25 -6.66 4.49
C LEU A 130 -10.63 -6.27 4.99
N THR A 131 -10.76 -5.06 5.52
CA THR A 131 -12.07 -4.49 5.82
C THR A 131 -12.78 -4.09 4.52
N ASN A 132 -14.10 -3.89 4.59
CA ASN A 132 -14.87 -3.41 3.43
C ASN A 132 -14.40 -2.02 2.95
N GLU A 133 -13.92 -1.17 3.85
CA GLU A 133 -13.39 0.16 3.51
C GLU A 133 -12.03 0.05 2.81
N GLU A 134 -11.16 -0.82 3.31
CA GLU A 134 -9.86 -1.08 2.68
C GLU A 134 -10.03 -1.70 1.30
N LEU A 135 -10.97 -2.63 1.13
CA LEU A 135 -11.33 -3.18 -0.17
C LEU A 135 -11.86 -2.11 -1.13
N ALA A 136 -12.84 -1.30 -0.67
CA ALA A 136 -13.45 -0.26 -1.50
C ALA A 136 -12.44 0.81 -1.96
N SER A 137 -11.32 0.98 -1.27
CA SER A 137 -10.26 1.93 -1.64
C SER A 137 -9.01 1.27 -2.23
N ALA A 138 -9.00 -0.05 -2.40
CA ALA A 138 -7.83 -0.80 -2.81
C ALA A 138 -7.48 -0.62 -4.29
N ILE A 139 -8.48 -0.39 -5.15
CA ILE A 139 -8.25 -0.25 -6.60
C ILE A 139 -7.98 1.21 -6.96
N GLN A 140 -6.83 1.44 -7.61
CA GLN A 140 -6.45 2.73 -8.17
C GLN A 140 -6.27 2.57 -9.67
N TRP A 141 -7.22 3.08 -10.45
CA TRP A 141 -7.10 3.15 -11.91
C TRP A 141 -6.01 4.14 -12.32
N ASP A 142 -5.28 3.86 -13.40
CA ASP A 142 -4.11 4.65 -13.82
C ASP A 142 -4.41 6.13 -14.12
N ASP A 143 -5.62 6.44 -14.55
CA ASP A 143 -6.12 7.79 -14.83
C ASP A 143 -7.16 8.26 -13.79
N GLY A 144 -7.40 7.47 -12.74
CA GLY A 144 -8.36 7.77 -11.69
C GLY A 144 -7.76 8.64 -10.59
N ALA A 145 -8.58 9.52 -10.00
CA ALA A 145 -8.24 10.10 -8.70
C ALA A 145 -8.13 8.95 -7.66
N LYS A 146 -7.17 9.05 -6.73
CA LYS A 146 -7.00 8.05 -5.66
C LYS A 146 -8.32 7.88 -4.90
N GLY A 147 -8.84 6.65 -4.84
CA GLY A 147 -10.07 6.33 -4.11
C GLY A 147 -11.35 6.40 -4.93
N THR A 148 -11.27 6.54 -6.26
CA THR A 148 -12.43 6.40 -7.15
C THR A 148 -12.70 4.91 -7.40
N ALA A 149 -13.28 4.22 -6.41
CA ALA A 149 -14.09 3.07 -6.72
C ALA A 149 -15.46 3.60 -7.10
N GLU A 150 -15.74 3.67 -8.41
CA GLU A 150 -17.13 3.81 -8.85
C GLU A 150 -17.85 2.53 -8.44
N ARG A 151 -18.91 2.71 -7.65
CA ARG A 151 -19.64 1.66 -6.96
C ARG A 151 -21.02 1.49 -7.57
#